data_AF-A0A0C3MPS4-F1
#
_entry.id   AF-A0A0C3MPS4-F1
#
_cell.length_a   1.000
_cell.length_b   1.000
_cell.length_c   1.000
_cell.angle_alpha   90.00
_cell.angle_beta   90.00
_cell.angle_gamma   90.00
#
_symmetry.space_group_name_H-M   'P 1'
#
loop_
_entity.id
_entity.type
_entity.pdbx_description
1 polymer ?
#
loop_
_entity_poly.entity_id
_entity_poly.type
_entity_poly.pdbx_seq_one_letter_code
_entity_poly.pdbx_strand_id
1 'polypeptide(L)'
;MKSAISLQVANLYAQYAAQFARGERASNQMTMQAFVEQLAKQGVLLDTLNWQEWYQNAHLVDKPDYIREASLYQCRLLLTAMSRLERFSRGVLENMRRQGVLLAILERLNVLSHPERNLGFGNATA
;
A
#
# COMPACT_ATOMS: atom_id res chain seq x y z
N MET A 1 12.71 -5.52 -15.17
CA MET A 1 11.87 -4.52 -14.47
C MET A 1 10.80 -5.15 -13.56
N LYS A 2 9.97 -6.09 -14.03
CA LYS A 2 8.93 -6.74 -13.19
C LYS A 2 9.47 -7.41 -11.91
N SER A 3 10.60 -8.13 -11.98
CA SER A 3 11.17 -8.83 -10.81
C SER A 3 11.67 -7.89 -9.71
N ALA A 4 12.24 -6.73 -10.07
CA ALA A 4 12.78 -5.78 -9.10
C ALA A 4 11.67 -5.11 -8.27
N ILE A 5 10.58 -4.69 -8.92
CA ILE A 5 9.41 -4.14 -8.24
C ILE A 5 8.74 -5.20 -7.36
N SER A 6 8.64 -6.45 -7.84
CA SER A 6 8.10 -7.54 -7.04
C SER A 6 8.89 -7.80 -5.74
N LEU A 7 10.22 -7.81 -5.83
CA LEU A 7 11.11 -7.98 -4.66
C LEU A 7 11.01 -6.80 -3.68
N GLN A 8 10.98 -5.57 -4.20
CA GLN A 8 10.83 -4.36 -3.38
C GLN A 8 9.51 -4.36 -2.60
N VAL A 9 8.41 -4.70 -3.27
CA VAL A 9 7.08 -4.80 -2.68
C VAL A 9 7.00 -5.92 -1.63
N ALA A 10 7.58 -7.09 -1.91
CA ALA A 10 7.65 -8.19 -0.95
C ALA A 10 8.33 -7.77 0.36
N ASN A 11 9.44 -7.03 0.23
CA ASN A 11 10.21 -6.53 1.37
C ASN A 11 9.42 -5.49 2.19
N LEU A 12 8.69 -4.57 1.52
CA LEU A 12 7.81 -3.62 2.20
C LEU A 12 6.74 -4.32 3.04
N TYR A 13 6.09 -5.34 2.48
CA TYR A 13 5.07 -6.08 3.21
C TYR A 13 5.66 -6.74 4.47
N ALA A 14 6.75 -7.48 4.34
CA ALA A 14 7.39 -8.18 5.45
C ALA A 14 7.83 -7.21 6.58
N GLN A 15 8.30 -6.01 6.21
CA GLN A 15 8.83 -5.03 7.16
C GLN A 15 7.73 -4.26 7.91
N TYR A 16 6.60 -3.96 7.24
CA TYR A 16 5.61 -3.01 7.78
C TYR A 16 4.25 -3.62 8.12
N ALA A 17 3.88 -4.81 7.61
CA ALA A 17 2.54 -5.37 7.81
C ALA A 17 2.14 -5.51 9.29
N ALA A 18 3.04 -6.02 10.14
CA ALA A 18 2.79 -6.15 11.58
C ALA A 18 2.63 -4.79 12.29
N GLN A 19 3.39 -3.78 11.86
CA GLN A 19 3.35 -2.42 12.43
C GLN A 19 2.11 -1.65 11.96
N PHE A 20 1.61 -1.98 10.78
CA PHE A 20 0.41 -1.37 10.19
C PHE A 20 -0.87 -2.17 10.41
N ALA A 21 -0.80 -3.24 11.23
CA ALA A 21 -1.97 -3.95 11.69
C ALA A 21 -3.03 -2.98 12.23
N ARG A 22 -4.27 -3.20 11.83
CA ARG A 22 -5.42 -2.37 12.23
C ARG A 22 -5.52 -2.35 13.76
N GLY A 23 -5.82 -1.17 14.30
CA GLY A 23 -6.07 -1.00 15.73
C GLY A 23 -5.36 0.21 16.33
N GLU A 24 -5.56 0.40 17.64
CA GLU A 24 -5.12 1.59 18.38
C GLU A 24 -3.63 1.59 18.76
N ARG A 25 -2.91 0.50 18.50
CA ARG A 25 -1.44 0.50 18.65
C ARG A 25 -0.86 1.57 17.73
N ALA A 26 -0.38 2.65 18.33
CA ALA A 26 0.25 3.73 17.60
C ALA A 26 1.45 3.18 16.83
N SER A 27 1.53 3.51 15.55
CA SER A 27 2.81 3.41 14.86
C SER A 27 3.72 4.52 15.39
N ASN A 28 5.00 4.23 15.57
CA ASN A 28 5.95 5.29 15.91
C ASN A 28 6.02 6.25 14.71
N GLN A 29 5.99 7.57 14.94
CA GLN A 29 6.12 8.57 13.89
C GLN A 29 7.38 8.34 13.03
N MET A 30 8.48 7.87 13.63
CA MET A 30 9.70 7.48 12.92
C MET A 30 9.46 6.33 11.92
N THR A 31 8.56 5.39 12.24
CA THR A 31 8.17 4.30 11.33
C THR A 31 7.49 4.84 10.08
N MET A 32 6.59 5.82 10.23
CA MET A 32 5.81 6.34 9.10
C MET A 32 6.69 7.14 8.13
N GLN A 33 7.60 7.96 8.66
CA GLN A 33 8.56 8.68 7.82
C GLN A 33 9.49 7.71 7.08
N ALA A 34 10.05 6.71 7.78
CA ALA A 34 10.91 5.70 7.17
C ALA A 34 10.17 4.92 6.06
N PHE A 35 8.88 4.62 6.27
CA PHE A 35 8.04 3.99 5.26
C PHE A 35 7.94 4.84 3.99
N VAL A 36 7.60 6.12 4.09
CA VAL A 36 7.49 7.03 2.93
C VAL A 36 8.82 7.16 2.21
N GLU A 37 9.92 7.31 2.94
CA GLU A 37 11.27 7.39 2.34
C GLU A 37 11.63 6.11 1.58
N GLN A 38 11.25 4.95 2.11
CA GLN A 38 11.49 3.67 1.47
C GLN A 38 10.64 3.48 0.20
N LEU A 39 9.36 3.89 0.23
CA LEU A 39 8.51 3.90 -0.97
C LEU A 39 9.12 4.75 -2.09
N ALA A 40 9.68 5.91 -1.74
CA ALA A 40 10.34 6.79 -2.70
C ALA A 40 11.63 6.16 -3.24
N LYS A 41 12.52 5.66 -2.36
CA LYS A 41 13.80 5.02 -2.75
C LYS A 41 13.61 3.80 -3.65
N GLN A 42 12.53 3.05 -3.44
CA GLN A 42 12.21 1.85 -4.23
C GLN A 42 11.43 2.17 -5.52
N GLY A 43 11.12 3.44 -5.81
CA GLY A 43 10.36 3.81 -7.01
C GLY A 43 8.89 3.35 -7.00
N VAL A 44 8.34 3.05 -5.82
CA VAL A 44 6.93 2.67 -5.67
C VAL A 44 6.04 3.89 -5.86
N LEU A 45 6.47 5.06 -5.38
CA LEU A 45 5.75 6.32 -5.62
C LEU A 45 5.83 6.72 -7.10
N LEU A 46 4.81 7.43 -7.57
CA LEU A 46 4.78 8.00 -8.92
C LEU A 46 5.53 9.33 -8.93
N ASP A 47 6.35 9.55 -9.96
CA ASP A 47 7.08 10.80 -10.18
C ASP A 47 6.09 11.97 -10.37
N THR A 48 5.08 11.75 -11.21
CA THR A 48 3.99 12.69 -11.45
C THR A 48 2.67 12.12 -10.94
N LEU A 49 1.91 12.95 -10.22
CA LEU A 49 0.60 12.59 -9.70
C LEU A 49 -0.48 13.29 -10.53
N ASN A 50 -1.37 12.50 -11.15
CA ASN A 50 -2.59 13.03 -11.76
C ASN A 50 -3.68 13.16 -10.68
N TRP A 51 -3.96 14.40 -10.28
CA TRP A 51 -4.95 14.69 -9.23
C TRP A 51 -6.40 14.37 -9.65
N GLN A 52 -6.72 14.45 -10.95
CA GLN A 52 -8.04 14.09 -11.45
C GLN A 52 -8.27 12.57 -11.33
N GLU A 53 -7.29 11.76 -11.70
CA GLU A 53 -7.35 10.31 -11.50
C GLU A 53 -7.38 9.94 -10.02
N TRP A 54 -6.63 10.63 -9.18
CA TRP A 54 -6.71 10.43 -7.73
C TRP A 54 -8.14 10.67 -7.23
N TYR A 55 -8.78 11.76 -7.64
CA TYR A 55 -10.15 12.09 -7.21
C TYR A 55 -11.14 10.98 -7.59
N GLN A 56 -11.01 10.40 -8.78
CA GLN A 56 -11.83 9.27 -9.22
C GLN A 56 -11.63 7.99 -8.37
N ASN A 57 -10.45 7.84 -7.75
CA ASN A 57 -10.08 6.67 -6.95
C ASN A 57 -10.09 6.92 -5.42
N ALA A 58 -10.41 8.14 -4.97
CA ALA A 58 -10.32 8.53 -3.56
C ALA A 58 -11.21 7.67 -2.64
N HIS A 59 -12.34 7.19 -3.17
CA HIS A 59 -13.26 6.29 -2.48
C HIS A 59 -12.63 4.98 -1.98
N LEU A 60 -11.49 4.56 -2.57
CA LEU A 60 -10.74 3.38 -2.12
C LEU A 60 -10.11 3.58 -0.73
N VAL A 61 -9.82 4.83 -0.33
CA VAL A 61 -9.32 5.14 1.02
C VAL A 61 -10.43 4.96 2.05
N ASP A 62 -11.66 5.33 1.71
CA ASP A 62 -12.81 5.21 2.60
C ASP A 62 -13.33 3.77 2.73
N LYS A 63 -13.05 2.93 1.71
CA LYS A 63 -13.53 1.55 1.60
C LYS A 63 -12.36 0.59 1.38
N PRO A 64 -11.59 0.25 2.44
CA PRO A 64 -10.38 -0.56 2.31
C PRO A 64 -10.64 -1.95 1.70
N ASP A 65 -11.86 -2.51 1.83
CA ASP A 65 -12.22 -3.78 1.18
C ASP A 65 -12.08 -3.76 -0.35
N TYR A 66 -12.28 -2.61 -0.99
CA TYR A 66 -12.17 -2.47 -2.45
C TYR A 66 -10.72 -2.46 -2.93
N ILE A 67 -9.75 -2.24 -2.01
CA ILE A 67 -8.32 -2.27 -2.34
C ILE A 67 -7.88 -3.68 -2.73
N ARG A 68 -8.58 -4.72 -2.29
CA ARG A 68 -8.31 -6.12 -2.66
C ARG A 68 -8.30 -6.35 -4.17
N GLU A 69 -9.06 -5.55 -4.92
CA GLU A 69 -9.17 -5.65 -6.37
C GLU A 69 -8.37 -4.57 -7.12
N ALA A 70 -7.87 -3.56 -6.41
CA ALA A 70 -7.14 -2.44 -7.00
C ALA A 70 -5.94 -2.90 -7.83
N SER A 71 -5.71 -2.26 -8.97
CA SER A 71 -4.52 -2.47 -9.78
C SER A 71 -3.26 -1.97 -9.09
N LEU A 72 -2.08 -2.42 -9.56
CA LEU A 72 -0.79 -1.90 -9.10
C LEU A 72 -0.73 -0.37 -9.21
N TYR A 73 -1.23 0.17 -10.33
CA TYR A 73 -1.27 1.60 -10.55
C TYR A 73 -2.11 2.33 -9.51
N GLN A 74 -3.32 1.85 -9.22
CA GLN A 74 -4.19 2.44 -8.18
C GLN A 74 -3.53 2.39 -6.81
N CYS A 75 -2.89 1.28 -6.42
CA CYS A 75 -2.14 1.22 -5.16
C CYS A 75 -1.02 2.28 -5.10
N ARG A 76 -0.24 2.44 -6.19
CA ARG A 76 0.81 3.46 -6.27
C ARG A 76 0.25 4.88 -6.25
N LEU A 77 -0.89 5.11 -6.92
CA LEU A 77 -1.60 6.39 -6.97
C LEU A 77 -2.03 6.81 -5.56
N LEU A 78 -2.68 5.92 -4.81
CA LEU A 78 -3.09 6.15 -3.43
C LEU A 78 -1.88 6.44 -2.53
N LEU A 79 -0.85 5.59 -2.56
CA LEU A 79 0.36 5.82 -1.76
C LEU A 79 1.04 7.15 -2.07
N THR A 80 1.11 7.52 -3.35
CA THR A 80 1.73 8.78 -3.78
C THR A 80 0.93 9.98 -3.30
N ALA A 81 -0.39 10.00 -3.52
CA ALA A 81 -1.24 11.08 -3.10
C ALA A 81 -1.19 11.26 -1.58
N MET A 82 -1.34 10.18 -0.81
CA MET A 82 -1.42 10.25 0.64
C MET A 82 -0.07 10.58 1.28
N SER A 83 1.04 10.09 0.72
CA SER A 83 2.39 10.49 1.16
C SER A 83 2.68 11.97 0.89
N ARG A 84 2.15 12.54 -0.21
CA ARG A 84 2.24 13.98 -0.47
C ARG A 84 1.38 14.77 0.51
N LEU A 85 0.16 14.31 0.80
CA LEU A 85 -0.75 14.96 1.76
C LEU A 85 -0.19 14.96 3.19
N GLU A 86 0.49 13.89 3.62
CA GLU A 86 1.16 13.82 4.93
C GLU A 86 2.17 14.97 5.14
N ARG A 87 2.82 15.42 4.07
CA ARG A 87 3.76 16.56 4.14
C ARG A 87 3.06 17.89 4.43
N PHE A 88 1.80 18.02 4.04
CA PHE A 88 0.99 19.22 4.26
C PHE A 88 0.19 19.15 5.57
N SER A 89 -0.24 17.96 5.96
CA SER A 89 -0.99 17.73 7.19
C SER A 89 -0.53 16.43 7.85
N ARG A 90 -0.01 16.53 9.07
CA ARG A 90 0.49 15.37 9.81
C ARG A 90 -0.67 14.45 10.21
N GLY A 91 -0.44 13.15 10.14
CA GLY A 91 -1.37 12.12 10.63
C GLY A 91 -2.32 11.55 9.57
N VAL A 92 -2.18 11.95 8.30
CA VAL A 92 -2.92 11.38 7.17
C VAL A 92 -2.64 9.88 7.04
N LEU A 93 -1.37 9.49 7.06
CA LEU A 93 -0.98 8.08 6.95
C LEU A 93 -1.28 7.28 8.22
N GLU A 94 -1.17 7.89 9.39
CA GLU A 94 -1.58 7.24 10.65
C GLU A 94 -3.10 7.00 10.68
N ASN A 95 -3.90 7.91 10.14
CA ASN A 95 -5.34 7.70 9.98
C ASN A 95 -5.64 6.55 9.01
N MET A 96 -4.97 6.51 7.86
CA MET A 96 -5.07 5.37 6.94
C MET A 96 -4.68 4.04 7.59
N ARG A 97 -3.62 4.04 8.41
CA ARG A 97 -3.22 2.86 9.20
C ARG A 97 -4.35 2.41 10.13
N ARG A 98 -4.90 3.34 10.93
CA ARG A 98 -5.99 3.06 11.88
C ARG A 98 -7.22 2.45 11.20
N GLN A 99 -7.52 2.93 9.99
CA GLN A 99 -8.63 2.43 9.17
C GLN A 99 -8.32 1.12 8.45
N GLY A 100 -7.08 0.64 8.49
CA GLY A 100 -6.64 -0.60 7.81
C GLY A 100 -6.29 -0.41 6.33
N VAL A 101 -6.33 0.81 5.81
CA VAL A 101 -6.08 1.14 4.40
C VAL A 101 -4.63 0.84 4.02
N LEU A 102 -3.65 1.24 4.84
CA LEU A 102 -2.24 0.98 4.53
C LEU A 102 -1.93 -0.52 4.48
N LEU A 103 -2.48 -1.30 5.41
CA LEU A 103 -2.30 -2.75 5.40
C LEU A 103 -2.93 -3.38 4.15
N ALA A 104 -4.16 -2.99 3.81
CA ALA A 104 -4.84 -3.50 2.62
C ALA A 104 -4.06 -3.19 1.32
N ILE A 105 -3.44 -2.01 1.22
CA ILE A 105 -2.56 -1.66 0.09
C ILE A 105 -1.33 -2.59 0.06
N LEU A 106 -0.66 -2.79 1.20
CA LEU A 106 0.53 -3.65 1.26
C LEU A 106 0.21 -5.10 0.93
N GLU A 107 -0.90 -5.63 1.45
CA GLU A 107 -1.40 -6.97 1.11
C GLU A 107 -1.66 -7.10 -0.38
N ARG A 108 -2.36 -6.12 -0.97
CA ARG A 108 -2.66 -6.13 -2.40
C ARG A 108 -1.40 -6.08 -3.24
N LEU A 109 -0.46 -5.19 -2.92
CA LEU A 109 0.81 -5.10 -3.61
C LEU A 109 1.58 -6.44 -3.52
N ASN A 110 1.59 -7.09 -2.35
CA ASN A 110 2.24 -8.39 -2.15
C ASN A 110 1.60 -9.51 -2.98
N VAL A 111 0.28 -9.50 -3.17
CA VAL A 111 -0.43 -10.43 -4.07
C VAL A 111 -0.03 -10.18 -5.52
N LEU A 112 0.01 -8.91 -5.95
CA LEU A 112 0.38 -8.52 -7.31
C LEU A 112 1.86 -8.82 -7.63
N SER A 113 2.73 -8.86 -6.63
CA SER A 113 4.15 -9.21 -6.80
C SER A 113 4.43 -10.72 -6.86
N HIS A 114 3.51 -11.56 -6.36
CA HIS A 114 3.62 -13.02 -6.34
C HIS A 114 2.37 -13.69 -6.95
N PRO A 115 2.12 -13.53 -8.27
CA PRO A 115 0.93 -14.09 -8.90
C PRO A 115 0.83 -15.61 -8.79
N GLU A 116 1.94 -16.33 -8.62
CA GLU A 116 1.94 -17.80 -8.47
C GLU A 116 1.29 -18.29 -7.16
N ARG A 117 1.16 -17.44 -6.13
CA ARG A 117 0.40 -17.78 -4.91
C ARG A 117 -1.12 -17.75 -5.10
N ASN A 118 -1.63 -17.19 -6.20
CA ASN A 118 -3.07 -17.19 -6.51
C ASN A 118 -3.56 -18.47 -7.19
N LEU A 119 -2.68 -19.42 -7.55
CA LEU A 119 -3.05 -20.68 -8.19
C LEU A 119 -3.19 -21.86 -7.19
N GLY A 120 -3.15 -21.60 -5.88
CA GLY A 120 -3.00 -22.63 -4.84
C GLY A 120 -4.23 -23.03 -4.03
N PHE A 121 -5.44 -22.56 -4.35
CA PHE A 121 -6.68 -22.99 -3.67
C PHE A 121 -7.73 -23.42 -4.69
N GLY A 122 -7.44 -24.52 -5.40
CA GLY A 122 -8.36 -25.09 -6.37
C GLY A 122 -7.74 -26.33 -7.01
N ASN A 123 -7.58 -27.40 -6.22
CA ASN A 123 -7.60 -28.81 -6.60
C ASN A 123 -6.85 -29.65 -5.56
N ALA A 124 -7.54 -29.96 -4.47
CA ALA A 124 -7.20 -31.09 -3.61
C ALA A 124 -8.47 -31.86 -3.31
N THR A 125 -8.99 -32.56 -4.31
CA THR A 125 -9.78 -33.79 -4.14
C THR A 125 -9.42 -34.72 -5.29
N ALA A 126 -8.52 -35.65 -5.01
CA ALA A 126 -8.42 -36.94 -5.67
C ALA A 126 -8.46 -37.99 -4.55
#